data_AF-A0A6N7GEC2-F1
#
_entry.id   AF-A0A6N7GEC2-F1
#
_cell.length_a   1.000
_cell.length_b   1.000
_cell.length_c   1.000
_cell.angle_alpha   90.00
_cell.angle_beta   90.00
_cell.angle_gamma   90.00
#
_symmetry.space_group_name_H-M   'P 1'
#
loop_
_entity.id
_entity.type
_entity.pdbx_description
1 polymer ?
#
loop_
_entity_poly.entity_id
_entity_poly.type
_entity_poly.pdbx_seq_one_letter_code
_entity_poly.pdbx_strand_id
1 'polypeptide(L)'
;MGKLTAPPDLAADGRAFLTQLDAWLVAERLSFDPHELVLVLELARTTDRMATIREALAAVPVTEPAWVRLAGEERQQRLAYGRLTSTLALPTGVAEPTAVPAPAGRTPRSRRAQKAARARWGTAA
;
A
#
# COMPACT_ATOMS: atom_id res chain seq x y z
N MET A 1 0.82 8.62 20.39
CA MET A 1 0.95 8.10 19.01
C MET A 1 1.49 9.22 18.14
N GLY A 2 2.66 9.04 17.52
CA GLY A 2 3.19 10.01 16.55
C GLY A 2 2.40 9.90 15.24
N LYS A 3 1.99 11.04 14.67
CA LYS A 3 1.30 11.09 13.37
C LYS A 3 2.27 10.65 12.27
N LEU A 4 1.85 9.75 11.38
CA LEU A 4 2.62 9.43 10.17
C LEU A 4 2.78 10.70 9.33
N THR A 5 4.01 11.24 9.29
CA THR A 5 4.31 12.45 8.52
C THR A 5 4.81 12.03 7.15
N ALA A 6 4.07 12.42 6.11
CA ALA A 6 4.43 12.10 4.74
C ALA A 6 5.72 12.85 4.33
N PRO A 7 6.74 12.14 3.82
CA PRO A 7 7.92 12.76 3.23
C PRO A 7 7.58 13.74 2.09
N PRO A 8 8.44 14.74 1.82
CA PRO A 8 8.20 15.72 0.77
C PRO A 8 8.21 15.09 -0.64
N ASP A 9 8.94 13.99 -0.83
CA ASP A 9 9.09 13.27 -2.10
C ASP A 9 7.89 12.41 -2.51
N LEU A 10 6.92 12.19 -1.62
CA LEU A 10 5.71 11.43 -1.98
C LEU A 10 4.78 12.24 -2.89
N ALA A 11 4.26 11.57 -3.92
CA ALA A 11 3.23 12.10 -4.80
C ALA A 11 1.83 11.83 -4.23
N ALA A 12 0.79 12.06 -5.05
CA ALA A 12 -0.60 12.08 -4.59
C ALA A 12 -1.08 10.71 -4.08
N ASP A 13 -0.79 9.62 -4.80
CA ASP A 13 -1.26 8.28 -4.46
C ASP A 13 -0.59 7.74 -3.19
N GLY A 14 0.71 7.95 -3.03
CA GLY A 14 1.48 7.61 -1.83
C GLY A 14 0.98 8.38 -0.60
N ARG A 15 0.66 9.68 -0.75
CA ARG A 15 0.05 10.48 0.33
C ARG A 15 -1.35 10.02 0.69
N ALA A 16 -2.18 9.69 -0.30
CA ALA A 16 -3.51 9.16 -0.09
C ALA A 16 -3.44 7.82 0.67
N PHE A 17 -2.53 6.93 0.25
CA PHE A 17 -2.26 5.66 0.94
C PHE A 17 -1.85 5.88 2.40
N LEU A 18 -0.86 6.75 2.67
CA LEU A 18 -0.43 7.03 4.04
C LEU A 18 -1.55 7.59 4.91
N THR A 19 -2.38 8.47 4.35
CA THR A 19 -3.52 9.07 5.07
C THR A 19 -4.54 8.00 5.46
N GLN A 20 -4.86 7.08 4.55
CA GLN A 20 -5.77 5.96 4.84
C GLN A 20 -5.19 5.00 5.88
N LEU A 21 -3.89 4.71 5.78
CA LEU A 21 -3.20 3.85 6.73
C LEU A 21 -3.15 4.47 8.13
N ASP A 22 -2.84 5.75 8.25
CA ASP A 22 -2.85 6.49 9.52
C ASP A 22 -4.23 6.47 10.18
N ALA A 23 -5.30 6.73 9.40
CA ALA A 23 -6.67 6.65 9.88
C ALA A 23 -7.02 5.24 10.42
N TRP A 24 -6.56 4.18 9.73
CA TRP A 24 -6.77 2.81 10.18
C TRP A 24 -5.96 2.47 11.45
N LEU A 25 -4.70 2.90 11.55
CA LEU A 25 -3.88 2.72 12.76
C LEU A 25 -4.50 3.40 13.98
N VAL A 26 -4.99 4.63 13.80
CA VAL A 26 -5.68 5.39 14.86
C VAL A 26 -6.94 4.66 15.31
N ALA A 27 -7.76 4.18 14.37
CA ALA A 27 -8.97 3.43 14.68
C ALA A 27 -8.69 2.12 15.45
N GLU A 28 -7.58 1.45 15.14
CA GLU A 28 -7.20 0.16 15.73
C GLU A 28 -6.24 0.29 16.94
N ARG A 29 -5.84 1.53 17.31
CA ARG A 29 -4.86 1.83 18.37
C ARG A 29 -3.53 1.08 18.19
N LEU A 30 -3.00 1.12 16.97
CA LEU A 30 -1.77 0.43 16.59
C LEU A 30 -0.64 1.44 16.34
N SER A 31 0.60 1.03 16.56
CA SER A 31 1.78 1.83 16.23
C SER A 31 2.86 0.98 15.58
N PHE A 32 3.52 1.55 14.57
CA PHE A 32 4.68 0.93 13.94
C PHE A 32 5.97 1.17 14.74
N ASP A 33 6.88 0.21 14.68
CA ASP A 33 8.27 0.43 15.07
C ASP A 33 9.06 1.22 13.99
N PRO A 34 10.27 1.73 14.27
CA PRO A 34 11.05 2.50 13.31
C PRO A 34 11.38 1.78 12.00
N HIS A 35 11.59 0.46 12.03
CA HIS A 35 11.87 -0.32 10.82
C HIS A 35 10.62 -0.46 9.96
N GLU A 36 9.48 -0.72 10.59
CA GLU A 36 8.18 -0.80 9.92
C GLU A 36 7.78 0.53 9.29
N LEU A 37 8.09 1.67 9.94
CA LEU A 37 7.90 3.00 9.35
C LEU A 37 8.64 3.14 8.01
N VAL A 38 9.91 2.68 7.94
CA VAL A 38 10.67 2.70 6.68
C VAL A 38 9.97 1.87 5.61
N LEU A 39 9.54 0.66 5.95
CA LEU A 39 8.83 -0.22 5.00
C LEU A 39 7.50 0.37 4.52
N VAL A 40 6.78 1.09 5.38
CA VAL A 40 5.54 1.79 5.04
C VAL A 40 5.81 2.93 4.06
N LEU A 41 6.91 3.67 4.24
CA LEU A 41 7.32 4.71 3.30
C LEU A 41 7.71 4.12 1.95
N GLU A 42 8.43 3.00 1.92
CA GLU A 42 8.74 2.27 0.68
C GLU A 42 7.47 1.76 -0.01
N LEU A 43 6.48 1.30 0.76
CA LEU A 43 5.19 0.91 0.23
C LEU A 43 4.44 2.11 -0.40
N ALA A 44 4.47 3.28 0.24
CA ALA A 44 3.90 4.51 -0.32
C ALA A 44 4.57 4.94 -1.63
N ARG A 45 5.91 4.88 -1.69
CA ARG A 45 6.68 5.14 -2.93
C ARG A 45 6.36 4.14 -4.03
N THR A 46 6.17 2.87 -3.67
CA THR A 46 5.76 1.82 -4.61
C THR A 46 4.39 2.14 -5.22
N THR A 47 3.46 2.66 -4.41
CA THR A 47 2.14 3.12 -4.88
C THR A 47 2.27 4.26 -5.90
N ASP A 48 3.07 5.28 -5.62
CA ASP A 48 3.36 6.37 -6.57
C ASP A 48 3.98 5.87 -7.88
N ARG A 49 4.93 4.92 -7.77
CA ARG A 49 5.58 4.34 -8.94
C ARG A 49 4.60 3.55 -9.81
N MET A 50 3.70 2.77 -9.20
CA MET A 50 2.67 2.04 -9.94
C MET A 50 1.73 2.99 -10.68
N ALA A 51 1.29 4.09 -10.05
CA ALA A 51 0.45 5.10 -10.69
C ALA A 51 1.15 5.69 -11.91
N THR A 52 2.42 6.11 -11.76
CA THR A 52 3.24 6.65 -12.85
C THR A 52 3.37 5.66 -14.02
N ILE A 53 3.63 4.38 -13.74
CA ILE A 53 3.76 3.36 -14.79
C ILE A 53 2.43 3.14 -15.51
N ARG A 54 1.29 3.17 -14.80
CA ARG A 54 -0.03 3.01 -15.41
C ARG A 54 -0.41 4.17 -16.31
N GLU A 55 -0.12 5.39 -15.90
CA GLU A 55 -0.28 6.57 -16.76
C GLU A 55 0.59 6.46 -18.02
N ALA A 56 1.85 6.03 -17.87
CA ALA A 56 2.73 5.78 -19.00
C ALA A 56 2.22 4.65 -19.91
N LEU A 57 1.70 3.56 -19.36
CA LEU A 57 1.09 2.46 -20.13
C LEU A 57 -0.13 2.91 -20.93
N ALA A 58 -0.96 3.79 -20.36
CA ALA A 58 -2.14 4.33 -21.04
C ALA A 58 -1.77 5.21 -22.25
N ALA A 59 -0.58 5.81 -22.24
CA ALA A 59 -0.07 6.65 -23.33
C ALA A 59 0.64 5.86 -24.45
N VAL A 60 0.90 4.57 -24.27
CA VAL A 60 1.70 3.75 -25.21
C VAL A 60 0.83 2.67 -25.85
N PRO A 61 0.83 2.51 -27.19
CA PRO A 61 0.14 1.40 -27.85
C PRO A 61 0.66 0.03 -27.41
N VAL A 62 -0.25 -0.93 -27.17
CA VAL A 62 0.08 -2.29 -26.69
C VAL A 62 1.05 -3.05 -27.61
N THR A 63 1.10 -2.68 -28.90
CA THR A 63 1.98 -3.26 -29.91
C THR A 63 3.44 -2.80 -29.81
N GLU A 64 3.73 -1.74 -29.04
CA GLU A 64 5.09 -1.21 -28.95
C GLU A 64 5.95 -1.95 -27.93
N PRO A 65 7.26 -2.17 -28.19
CA PRO A 65 8.18 -2.77 -27.22
C PRO A 65 8.24 -2.00 -25.89
N ALA A 66 8.02 -0.69 -25.93
CA ALA A 66 7.95 0.16 -24.73
C ALA A 66 6.81 -0.27 -23.80
N TRP A 67 5.66 -0.69 -24.35
CA TRP A 67 4.52 -1.18 -23.58
C TRP A 67 4.89 -2.46 -22.82
N VAL A 68 5.50 -3.44 -23.50
CA VAL A 68 5.92 -4.71 -22.88
C VAL A 68 6.88 -4.47 -21.71
N ARG A 69 7.84 -3.55 -21.89
CA ARG A 69 8.79 -3.16 -20.85
C ARG A 69 8.08 -2.55 -19.64
N LEU A 70 7.18 -1.59 -19.86
CA LEU A 70 6.41 -0.93 -18.80
C LEU A 70 5.49 -1.91 -18.09
N ALA A 71 4.86 -2.84 -18.80
CA ALA A 71 4.00 -3.87 -18.21
C ALA A 71 4.80 -4.85 -17.34
N GLY A 72 6.02 -5.20 -17.76
CA GLY A 72 6.97 -5.96 -16.96
C GLY A 72 7.34 -5.24 -15.66
N GLU A 73 7.60 -3.93 -15.75
CA GLU A 73 7.90 -3.10 -14.59
C GLU A 73 6.69 -2.99 -13.64
N GLU A 74 5.48 -2.74 -14.15
CA GLU A 74 4.25 -2.69 -13.35
C GLU A 74 4.06 -3.97 -12.55
N ARG A 75 4.26 -5.12 -13.20
CA ARG A 75 4.19 -6.43 -12.55
C ARG A 75 5.22 -6.57 -11.43
N GLN A 76 6.46 -6.12 -11.64
CA GLN A 76 7.50 -6.14 -10.60
C GLN A 76 7.11 -5.26 -9.41
N GLN A 77 6.55 -4.07 -9.65
CA GLN A 77 6.07 -3.19 -8.58
C GLN A 77 4.91 -3.82 -7.81
N ARG A 78 3.97 -4.49 -8.48
CA ARG A 78 2.89 -5.24 -7.79
C ARG A 78 3.42 -6.36 -6.89
N LEU A 79 4.46 -7.06 -7.33
CA LEU A 79 5.09 -8.10 -6.52
C LEU A 79 5.79 -7.49 -5.30
N ALA A 80 6.50 -6.37 -5.46
CA ALA A 80 7.11 -5.63 -4.35
C ALA A 80 6.04 -5.15 -3.35
N TYR A 81 4.96 -4.54 -3.85
CA TYR A 81 3.80 -4.12 -3.06
C TYR A 81 3.23 -5.27 -2.25
N GLY A 82 2.99 -6.43 -2.88
CA GLY A 82 2.46 -7.62 -2.22
C GLY A 82 3.39 -8.16 -1.13
N ARG A 83 4.71 -8.16 -1.37
CA ARG A 83 5.71 -8.56 -0.38
C ARG A 83 5.72 -7.61 0.81
N LEU A 84 5.81 -6.30 0.58
CA LEU A 84 5.80 -5.28 1.63
C LEU A 84 4.52 -5.33 2.47
N THR A 85 3.36 -5.42 1.81
CA THR A 85 2.06 -5.56 2.49
C THR A 85 2.00 -6.80 3.38
N SER A 86 2.56 -7.93 2.90
CA SER A 86 2.60 -9.18 3.67
C SER A 86 3.59 -9.13 4.83
N THR A 87 4.79 -8.60 4.60
CA THR A 87 5.80 -8.35 5.63
C THR A 87 5.26 -7.42 6.70
N LEU A 88 4.49 -6.41 6.28
CA LEU A 88 3.83 -5.48 7.17
C LEU A 88 2.50 -6.01 7.70
N ALA A 89 2.10 -7.26 7.47
CA ALA A 89 0.81 -7.82 7.91
C ALA A 89 -0.42 -6.89 7.73
N LEU A 90 -0.39 -6.02 6.71
CA LEU A 90 -1.41 -4.98 6.53
C LEU A 90 -2.73 -5.62 6.10
N PRO A 91 -3.87 -5.04 6.51
CA PRO A 91 -5.16 -5.55 6.08
C PRO A 91 -5.31 -5.43 4.57
N THR A 92 -5.72 -6.54 3.92
CA THR A 92 -6.16 -6.54 2.53
C THR A 92 -7.49 -5.79 2.43
N GLY A 93 -7.43 -4.48 2.23
CA GLY A 93 -8.58 -3.58 2.34
C GLY A 93 -8.21 -2.10 2.53
N VAL A 94 -6.94 -1.78 2.80
CA VAL A 94 -6.40 -0.46 2.43
C VAL A 94 -6.44 -0.43 0.90
N ALA A 95 -7.20 0.49 0.32
CA ALA A 95 -7.67 0.41 -1.06
C ALA A 95 -6.50 0.14 -2.02
N GLU A 96 -6.61 -0.93 -2.83
CA GLU A 96 -5.75 -1.04 -4.01
C GLU A 96 -6.06 0.16 -4.92
N PRO A 97 -5.05 0.86 -5.47
CA PRO A 97 -5.26 2.08 -6.26
C PRO A 97 -6.07 1.87 -7.55
N THR A 98 -6.36 0.62 -7.93
CA THR A 98 -7.37 0.31 -8.95
C THR A 98 -8.72 0.09 -8.29
N ALA A 99 -9.58 1.09 -8.39
CA ALA A 99 -10.94 1.12 -7.88
C ALA A 99 -11.78 -0.09 -8.32
N VAL A 100 -11.74 -1.17 -7.54
CA VAL A 100 -12.88 -2.08 -7.40
C VAL A 100 -13.56 -1.66 -6.11
N PRO A 101 -14.85 -1.29 -6.11
CA PRO A 101 -15.56 -0.93 -4.89
C PRO A 101 -15.41 -2.09 -3.90
N ALA A 102 -14.87 -1.77 -2.72
CA ALA A 102 -14.64 -2.77 -1.68
C ALA A 102 -15.99 -3.48 -1.39
N PRO A 103 -16.06 -4.81 -1.48
CA PRO A 103 -17.30 -5.51 -1.14
C PRO A 103 -17.66 -5.17 0.31
N ALA A 104 -18.95 -4.86 0.53
CA ALA A 104 -19.50 -4.54 1.84
C ALA A 104 -19.38 -5.75 2.79
N GLY A 105 -18.22 -5.90 3.42
CA GLY A 105 -17.92 -7.00 4.33
C GLY A 105 -16.43 -7.32 4.39
N ARG A 106 -15.87 -7.33 5.60
CA ARG A 106 -14.49 -7.80 5.84
C ARG A 106 -14.37 -9.28 5.45
N THR A 107 -13.71 -9.55 4.31
CA THR A 107 -13.40 -10.90 3.83
C THR A 107 -12.63 -11.70 4.90
N PRO A 108 -12.68 -13.04 4.91
CA PRO A 108 -11.92 -13.86 5.86
C PRO A 108 -10.41 -13.53 5.87
N ARG A 109 -9.86 -13.17 4.69
CA ARG A 109 -8.47 -12.72 4.55
C ARG A 109 -8.20 -11.41 5.30
N SER A 110 -9.08 -10.41 5.16
CA SER A 110 -8.94 -9.14 5.88
C SER A 110 -8.99 -9.33 7.40
N ARG A 111 -9.85 -10.24 7.91
CA ARG A 111 -9.95 -10.56 9.34
C ARG A 111 -8.67 -11.21 9.88
N ARG A 112 -8.07 -12.14 9.11
CA ARG A 112 -6.79 -12.78 9.47
C ARG A 112 -5.65 -11.76 9.51
N ALA A 113 -5.57 -10.88 8.51
CA ALA A 113 -4.57 -9.81 8.48
C ALA A 113 -4.74 -8.85 9.66
N GLN A 114 -5.97 -8.43 9.97
CA GLN A 114 -6.25 -7.59 11.14
C GLN A 114 -5.85 -8.27 12.46
N LYS A 115 -6.14 -9.57 12.62
CA LYS A 115 -5.70 -10.34 13.79
C LYS A 115 -4.17 -10.38 13.89
N ALA A 116 -3.47 -10.58 12.77
CA ALA A 116 -2.01 -10.58 12.73
C ALA A 116 -1.44 -9.20 13.07
N ALA A 117 -2.00 -8.13 12.51
CA ALA A 117 -1.61 -6.76 12.81
C ALA A 117 -1.82 -6.41 14.30
N ARG A 118 -2.97 -6.76 14.88
CA ARG A 118 -3.24 -6.54 16.31
C ARG A 118 -2.29 -7.32 17.21
N ALA A 119 -1.94 -8.55 16.83
CA ALA A 119 -0.95 -9.35 17.57
C ALA A 119 0.45 -8.73 17.51
N ARG A 120 0.77 -7.99 16.45
CA ARG A 120 2.11 -7.41 16.22
C ARG A 120 2.26 -5.97 16.74
N TRP A 121 1.25 -5.14 16.55
CA TRP A 121 1.29 -3.69 16.85
C TRP A 121 0.34 -3.27 17.96
N GLY A 122 -0.39 -4.21 18.55
CA GLY A 122 -1.28 -3.91 19.66
C GLY A 122 -0.49 -3.24 20.77
N THR A 123 -0.90 -2.05 21.19
CA THR A 123 -0.36 -1.45 22.40
C THR A 123 -0.71 -2.37 23.57
N ALA A 124 0.30 -2.87 24.30
CA ALA A 124 0.07 -3.50 25.59
C ALA A 124 -0.76 -2.53 26.45
N ALA A 125 -1.91 -3.03 26.94
CA ALA A 125 -2.82 -2.27 27.78
C ALA A 125 -2.13 -1.85 29.09
#